data_AF-A0A3N5WXJ1-F1
#
_entry.id   AF-A0A3N5WXJ1-F1
#
_cell.length_a   1.000
_cell.length_b   1.000
_cell.length_c   1.000
_cell.angle_alpha   90.00
_cell.angle_beta   90.00
_cell.angle_gamma   90.00
#
_symmetry.space_group_name_H-M   'P 1'
#
loop_
_entity.id
_entity.type
_entity.pdbx_description
1 polymer ?
#
loop_
_entity_poly.entity_id
_entity_poly.type
_entity_poly.pdbx_seq_one_letter_code
_entity_poly.pdbx_strand_id
1 'polypeptide(L)'
;SWPRQEWIQAQGHWKQVNVPPMGYLAVDGDEADPYLAPVAEESLLENDLLRVSLAKDGSISSIYDKALCREVVPPGQSANRLAVYRDPGDAWDFPLDYAQQAPLYMSLVSARPVCDGPRATLIQTYCFEHSELVQEIALTAGSRRLEFNTRVHWRTREAMLRTSFPVAVHAEDAAFDIQFGHLRRPTHRNTTWDLAKDEVAGHKWVDLSQRDYGVALLNDSKYGHKVKGSVIDLNLLRSVPYPGYNTAIQTSVPPGQPHPGYTDQADHIFSYALYPHPGDLMTGKVVQAGYEFNIPLRQVTIQPHPGYRPAQAALFTLDQPNIIVEAVKKAEDDQAMIIRMYESSHASAAAKLQFGFPVTSVEETNLMEALIKPLRVKDNAVVLNFEPFEIKTVKVKG
;
A
#
# COMPACT_ATOMS: atom_id res chain seq x y z
N SER A 1 -4.31 1.98 -14.53
CA SER A 1 -3.95 2.04 -15.96
C SER A 1 -3.59 0.72 -16.61
N TRP A 2 -3.57 -0.39 -15.88
CA TRP A 2 -3.04 -1.69 -16.33
C TRP A 2 -4.05 -2.82 -16.04
N PRO A 3 -3.92 -4.00 -16.68
CA PRO A 3 -4.67 -5.19 -16.31
C PRO A 3 -4.38 -5.63 -14.88
N ARG A 4 -5.38 -6.15 -14.17
CA ARG A 4 -5.30 -6.59 -12.78
C ARG A 4 -5.33 -8.11 -12.72
N GLN A 5 -4.25 -8.70 -12.21
CA GLN A 5 -4.16 -10.13 -11.95
C GLN A 5 -4.31 -10.42 -10.46
N GLU A 6 -5.41 -11.05 -10.07
CA GLU A 6 -5.72 -11.34 -8.66
C GLU A 6 -6.41 -12.68 -8.51
N TRP A 7 -6.27 -13.28 -7.33
CA TRP A 7 -7.07 -14.42 -6.92
C TRP A 7 -8.40 -13.95 -6.36
N ILE A 8 -9.50 -14.51 -6.87
CA ILE A 8 -10.85 -14.29 -6.34
C ILE A 8 -11.50 -15.63 -6.01
N GLN A 9 -12.52 -15.59 -5.16
CA GLN A 9 -13.34 -16.76 -4.88
C GLN A 9 -14.65 -16.68 -5.67
N ALA A 10 -14.89 -17.60 -6.60
CA ALA A 10 -16.11 -17.69 -7.40
C ALA A 10 -16.78 -19.04 -7.14
N GLN A 11 -18.03 -19.03 -6.63
CA GLN A 11 -18.79 -20.23 -6.28
C GLN A 11 -18.03 -21.24 -5.38
N GLY A 12 -17.19 -20.75 -4.47
CA GLY A 12 -16.39 -21.59 -3.57
C GLY A 12 -15.04 -22.05 -4.16
N HIS A 13 -14.76 -21.76 -5.42
CA HIS A 13 -13.49 -22.08 -6.08
C HIS A 13 -12.59 -20.85 -6.21
N TRP A 14 -11.29 -21.06 -6.05
CA TRP A 14 -10.29 -20.01 -6.28
C TRP A 14 -9.98 -19.89 -7.77
N LYS A 15 -10.11 -18.68 -8.32
CA LYS A 15 -9.84 -18.34 -9.71
C LYS A 15 -8.78 -17.25 -9.79
N GLN A 16 -7.83 -17.38 -10.70
CA GLN A 16 -6.91 -16.31 -11.02
C GLN A 16 -7.46 -15.53 -12.22
N VAL A 17 -7.92 -14.31 -11.96
CA VAL A 17 -8.53 -13.47 -12.98
C VAL A 17 -7.52 -12.49 -13.55
N ASN A 18 -7.69 -12.13 -14.82
CA ASN A 18 -6.98 -11.02 -15.46
C ASN A 18 -7.99 -9.99 -15.97
N VAL A 19 -8.28 -8.99 -15.15
CA VAL A 19 -9.29 -7.96 -15.44
C VAL A 19 -8.65 -6.84 -16.26
N PRO A 20 -9.20 -6.46 -17.43
CA PRO A 20 -8.65 -5.35 -18.22
C PRO A 20 -8.64 -4.02 -17.44
N PRO A 21 -7.74 -3.07 -17.81
CA PRO A 21 -7.66 -1.78 -17.14
C PRO A 21 -8.99 -1.02 -17.20
N MET A 22 -9.39 -0.45 -16.07
CA MET A 22 -10.66 0.29 -15.93
C MET A 22 -11.86 -0.49 -16.51
N GLY A 23 -11.82 -1.83 -16.40
CA GLY A 23 -12.72 -2.73 -17.10
C GLY A 23 -13.41 -3.71 -16.17
N TYR A 24 -13.96 -4.75 -16.78
CA TYR A 24 -14.57 -5.88 -16.09
C TYR A 24 -14.28 -7.18 -16.83
N LEU A 25 -14.45 -8.28 -16.09
CA LEU A 25 -14.42 -9.65 -16.58
C LEU A 25 -15.54 -10.42 -15.88
N ALA A 26 -16.42 -11.04 -16.67
CA ALA A 26 -17.36 -12.05 -16.19
C ALA A 26 -16.61 -13.38 -16.07
N VAL A 27 -16.82 -14.07 -14.96
CA VAL A 27 -16.10 -15.29 -14.60
C VAL A 27 -17.14 -16.33 -14.16
N ASP A 28 -17.06 -17.51 -14.77
CA ASP A 28 -17.81 -18.68 -14.33
C ASP A 28 -17.02 -19.38 -13.20
N GLY A 29 -17.76 -19.90 -12.21
CA GLY A 29 -17.19 -20.43 -10.96
C GLY A 29 -17.05 -21.96 -10.92
N ASP A 30 -17.11 -22.63 -12.07
CA ASP A 30 -17.34 -24.07 -12.11
C ASP A 30 -16.11 -24.90 -11.69
N GLU A 31 -14.89 -24.39 -11.89
CA GLU A 31 -13.63 -25.10 -11.58
C GLU A 31 -12.56 -24.16 -11.01
N ALA A 32 -11.79 -24.65 -10.03
CA ALA A 32 -10.66 -23.92 -9.45
C ALA A 32 -9.44 -23.90 -10.40
N ASP A 33 -8.74 -22.76 -10.44
CA ASP A 33 -7.48 -22.64 -11.19
C ASP A 33 -6.31 -23.26 -10.40
N PRO A 34 -5.32 -23.87 -11.08
CA PRO A 34 -4.17 -24.47 -10.41
C PRO A 34 -3.26 -23.39 -9.81
N TYR A 35 -2.72 -23.67 -8.63
CA TYR A 35 -1.69 -22.86 -7.97
C TYR A 35 -0.65 -23.73 -7.30
N LEU A 36 0.55 -23.18 -7.11
CA LEU A 36 1.53 -23.77 -6.21
C LEU A 36 1.05 -23.51 -4.78
N ALA A 37 0.75 -24.58 -4.05
CA ALA A 37 0.23 -24.49 -2.70
C ALA A 37 1.22 -23.73 -1.80
N PRO A 38 0.82 -22.60 -1.20
CA PRO A 38 1.66 -21.92 -0.24
C PRO A 38 1.67 -22.69 1.09
N VAL A 39 2.69 -22.45 1.90
CA VAL A 39 2.91 -23.08 3.20
C VAL A 39 2.69 -22.05 4.30
N ALA A 40 1.95 -22.45 5.34
CA ALA A 40 1.85 -21.74 6.60
C ALA A 40 2.15 -22.69 7.75
N GLU A 41 3.14 -22.33 8.55
CA GLU A 41 3.52 -22.96 9.82
C GLU A 41 3.79 -21.85 10.85
N GLU A 42 3.92 -22.19 12.13
CA GLU A 42 4.17 -21.18 13.18
C GLU A 42 5.48 -20.39 12.95
N SER A 43 6.48 -21.03 12.35
CA SER A 43 7.80 -20.44 12.08
C SER A 43 8.06 -20.13 10.60
N LEU A 44 7.11 -20.39 9.69
CA LEU A 44 7.33 -20.30 8.25
C LEU A 44 6.07 -19.85 7.50
N LEU A 45 6.23 -18.88 6.60
CA LEU A 45 5.32 -18.60 5.51
C LEU A 45 6.07 -18.70 4.19
N GLU A 46 5.54 -19.42 3.21
CA GLU A 46 6.20 -19.57 1.91
C GLU A 46 5.17 -19.63 0.78
N ASN A 47 5.39 -18.86 -0.28
CA ASN A 47 4.72 -19.06 -1.57
C ASN A 47 5.77 -19.35 -2.64
N ASP A 48 5.44 -19.32 -3.92
CA ASP A 48 6.36 -19.54 -5.04
C ASP A 48 7.49 -18.50 -5.17
N LEU A 49 7.36 -17.31 -4.58
CA LEU A 49 8.31 -16.20 -4.74
C LEU A 49 9.11 -15.88 -3.47
N LEU A 50 8.49 -15.99 -2.30
CA LEU A 50 9.07 -15.60 -1.02
C LEU A 50 9.05 -16.76 -0.02
N ARG A 51 10.10 -16.86 0.78
CA ARG A 51 10.17 -17.67 2.00
C ARG A 51 10.42 -16.76 3.19
N VAL A 52 9.53 -16.77 4.17
CA VAL A 52 9.54 -15.87 5.34
C VAL A 52 9.68 -16.72 6.60
N SER A 53 10.75 -16.49 7.37
CA SER A 53 11.02 -17.22 8.61
C SER A 53 10.71 -16.35 9.83
N LEU A 54 9.95 -16.90 10.78
CA LEU A 54 9.51 -16.19 11.98
C LEU A 54 10.33 -16.62 13.20
N ALA A 55 10.69 -15.64 14.02
CA ALA A 55 11.34 -15.85 15.31
C ALA A 55 10.32 -16.22 16.39
N LYS A 56 10.81 -16.67 17.55
CA LYS A 56 9.98 -17.08 18.69
C LYS A 56 9.11 -15.95 19.27
N ASP A 57 9.54 -14.71 19.10
CA ASP A 57 8.77 -13.52 19.52
C ASP A 57 7.77 -13.05 18.45
N GLY A 58 7.66 -13.78 17.34
CA GLY A 58 6.75 -13.50 16.23
C GLY A 58 7.29 -12.54 15.19
N SER A 59 8.43 -11.89 15.45
CA SER A 59 9.12 -11.03 14.48
C SER A 59 9.65 -11.84 13.29
N ILE A 60 9.87 -11.17 12.17
CA ILE A 60 10.41 -11.80 10.97
C ILE A 60 11.94 -11.81 11.04
N SER A 61 12.55 -12.98 11.01
CA SER A 61 14.01 -13.16 11.07
C SER A 61 14.67 -13.25 9.69
N SER A 62 13.93 -13.61 8.66
CA SER A 62 14.41 -13.73 7.27
C SER A 62 13.22 -13.61 6.30
N ILE A 63 13.47 -12.97 5.17
CA ILE A 63 12.59 -12.93 4.00
C ILE A 63 13.48 -13.20 2.79
N TYR A 64 13.48 -14.42 2.32
CA TYR A 64 14.26 -14.84 1.17
C TYR A 64 13.42 -14.70 -0.12
N ASP A 65 13.86 -13.82 -1.03
CA ASP A 65 13.33 -13.72 -2.38
C ASP A 65 13.93 -14.83 -3.25
N LYS A 66 13.10 -15.82 -3.59
CA LYS A 66 13.49 -17.00 -4.35
C LYS A 66 13.75 -16.69 -5.81
N ALA A 67 13.07 -15.70 -6.37
CA ALA A 67 13.21 -15.33 -7.77
C ALA A 67 14.50 -14.54 -8.03
N LEU A 68 14.95 -13.76 -7.04
CA LEU A 68 16.18 -12.97 -7.12
C LEU A 68 17.33 -13.56 -6.29
N CYS A 69 17.09 -14.71 -5.66
CA CYS A 69 18.05 -15.45 -4.83
C CYS A 69 18.71 -14.58 -3.74
N ARG A 70 17.92 -13.74 -3.07
CA ARG A 70 18.42 -12.69 -2.18
C ARG A 70 17.70 -12.68 -0.84
N GLU A 71 18.47 -12.46 0.22
CA GLU A 71 17.94 -12.20 1.55
C GLU A 71 17.57 -10.73 1.69
N VAL A 72 16.34 -10.45 2.14
CA VAL A 72 15.86 -9.08 2.34
C VAL A 72 16.22 -8.57 3.72
N VAL A 73 16.15 -9.40 4.77
CA VAL A 73 16.44 -8.97 6.15
C VAL A 73 17.94 -9.19 6.43
N PRO A 74 18.72 -8.16 6.83
CA PRO A 74 20.13 -8.32 7.12
C PRO A 74 20.38 -9.35 8.24
N PRO A 75 21.47 -10.14 8.19
CA PRO A 75 21.77 -11.14 9.20
C PRO A 75 21.77 -10.59 10.63
N GLY A 76 21.11 -11.30 11.54
CA GLY A 76 21.01 -10.91 12.96
C GLY A 76 20.04 -9.78 13.26
N GLN A 77 19.31 -9.27 12.26
CA GLN A 77 18.24 -8.30 12.46
C GLN A 77 16.86 -8.96 12.36
N SER A 78 15.85 -8.26 12.89
CA SER A 78 14.45 -8.70 12.82
C SER A 78 13.59 -7.60 12.23
N ALA A 79 12.68 -7.98 11.36
CA ALA A 79 11.67 -7.12 10.76
C ALA A 79 10.28 -7.36 11.37
N ASN A 80 9.37 -6.42 11.13
CA ASN A 80 8.01 -6.43 11.67
C ASN A 80 7.95 -6.60 13.21
N ARG A 81 8.89 -5.98 13.93
CA ARG A 81 8.88 -6.02 15.38
C ARG A 81 8.03 -4.86 15.92
N LEU A 82 6.95 -5.20 16.64
CA LEU A 82 5.98 -4.24 17.17
C LEU A 82 6.53 -3.54 18.42
N ALA A 83 7.06 -2.33 18.20
CA ALA A 83 7.72 -1.52 19.21
C ALA A 83 6.76 -0.44 19.76
N VAL A 84 6.71 -0.28 21.07
CA VAL A 84 5.95 0.76 21.77
C VAL A 84 6.93 1.73 22.41
N TYR A 85 6.92 2.96 21.94
CA TYR A 85 7.68 4.08 22.52
C TYR A 85 6.78 4.89 23.44
N ARG A 86 7.37 5.48 24.48
CA ARG A 86 6.67 6.49 25.27
C ARG A 86 6.56 7.77 24.45
N ASP A 87 5.36 8.31 24.37
CA ASP A 87 5.03 9.55 23.68
C ASP A 87 4.30 10.51 24.64
N PRO A 88 5.04 11.36 25.37
CA PRO A 88 4.48 12.41 26.20
C PRO A 88 4.14 13.68 25.39
N GLY A 89 4.19 13.62 24.05
CA GLY A 89 3.87 14.73 23.16
C GLY A 89 2.37 15.04 23.12
N ASP A 90 1.97 15.82 22.12
CA ASP A 90 0.56 16.15 21.86
C ASP A 90 0.13 15.67 20.46
N ALA A 91 -1.07 16.07 20.03
CA ALA A 91 -1.62 15.64 18.75
C ALA A 91 -0.81 16.11 17.52
N TRP A 92 0.03 17.13 17.66
CA TRP A 92 0.86 17.68 16.59
C TRP A 92 2.29 17.16 16.67
N ASP A 93 2.88 17.18 17.87
CA ASP A 93 4.31 16.94 18.06
C ASP A 93 4.57 15.74 19.00
N PHE A 94 5.70 15.05 18.75
CA PHE A 94 6.28 14.07 19.67
C PHE A 94 7.76 14.40 19.90
N PRO A 95 8.38 13.93 20.99
CA PRO A 95 9.78 14.25 21.28
C PRO A 95 10.73 13.81 20.16
N LEU A 96 11.59 14.72 19.69
CA LEU A 96 12.56 14.43 18.63
C LEU A 96 13.55 13.31 18.97
N ASP A 97 13.78 13.07 20.26
CA ASP A 97 14.71 12.09 20.80
C ASP A 97 14.03 10.76 21.19
N TYR A 98 12.73 10.56 20.88
CA TYR A 98 12.02 9.32 21.23
C TYR A 98 12.77 8.06 20.78
N ALA A 99 13.44 8.12 19.62
CA ALA A 99 14.18 7.01 19.04
C ALA A 99 15.51 6.70 19.77
N GLN A 100 15.96 7.57 20.67
CA GLN A 100 17.12 7.33 21.55
C GLN A 100 16.71 6.54 22.80
N GLN A 101 15.41 6.47 23.10
CA GLN A 101 14.88 5.67 24.20
C GLN A 101 14.73 4.22 23.77
N ALA A 102 15.00 3.29 24.69
CA ALA A 102 14.76 1.88 24.44
C ALA A 102 13.24 1.64 24.33
N PRO A 103 12.73 1.10 23.21
CA PRO A 103 11.32 0.78 23.10
C PRO A 103 10.98 -0.42 23.99
N LEU A 104 9.71 -0.48 24.38
CA LEU A 104 9.10 -1.72 24.83
C LEU A 104 8.55 -2.48 23.62
N TYR A 105 8.25 -3.76 23.79
CA TYR A 105 7.72 -4.59 22.70
C TYR A 105 6.43 -5.26 23.13
N MET A 106 5.49 -5.41 22.19
CA MET A 106 4.33 -6.25 22.43
C MET A 106 4.76 -7.72 22.56
N SER A 107 4.17 -8.44 23.51
CA SER A 107 4.52 -9.84 23.77
C SER A 107 3.61 -10.77 22.95
N LEU A 108 4.22 -11.68 22.17
CA LEU A 108 3.47 -12.70 21.45
C LEU A 108 2.77 -13.65 22.43
N VAL A 109 1.48 -13.86 22.22
CA VAL A 109 0.62 -14.76 23.02
C VAL A 109 0.35 -16.05 22.27
N SER A 110 0.05 -15.96 20.97
CA SER A 110 -0.23 -17.12 20.13
C SER A 110 0.09 -16.85 18.67
N ALA A 111 0.46 -17.90 17.94
CA ALA A 111 0.62 -17.90 16.49
C ALA A 111 -0.15 -19.10 15.92
N ARG A 112 -0.99 -18.87 14.90
CA ARG A 112 -1.82 -19.90 14.28
C ARG A 112 -1.70 -19.84 12.75
N PRO A 113 -1.11 -20.85 12.10
CA PRO A 113 -1.07 -20.91 10.65
C PRO A 113 -2.43 -21.32 10.07
N VAL A 114 -2.74 -20.78 8.90
CA VAL A 114 -3.94 -21.08 8.10
C VAL A 114 -3.57 -21.04 6.62
N CYS A 115 -3.96 -22.05 5.86
CA CYS A 115 -3.98 -21.98 4.41
C CYS A 115 -5.43 -22.02 3.92
N ASP A 116 -5.79 -21.07 3.06
CA ASP A 116 -7.05 -21.05 2.33
C ASP A 116 -6.75 -20.84 0.83
N GLY A 117 -6.80 -21.94 0.08
CA GLY A 117 -6.44 -21.98 -1.32
C GLY A 117 -5.06 -21.39 -1.63
N PRO A 118 -4.96 -20.35 -2.47
CA PRO A 118 -3.71 -19.71 -2.85
C PRO A 118 -3.15 -18.80 -1.75
N ARG A 119 -3.78 -18.67 -0.58
CA ARG A 119 -3.36 -17.76 0.51
C ARG A 119 -2.87 -18.55 1.73
N ALA A 120 -1.62 -18.33 2.10
CA ALA A 120 -1.04 -18.76 3.38
C ALA A 120 -1.02 -17.58 4.35
N THR A 121 -1.51 -17.79 5.56
CA THR A 121 -1.65 -16.75 6.58
C THR A 121 -1.14 -17.26 7.92
N LEU A 122 -0.32 -16.47 8.61
CA LEU A 122 0.03 -16.68 10.01
C LEU A 122 -0.69 -15.62 10.84
N ILE A 123 -1.56 -16.07 11.74
CA ILE A 123 -2.35 -15.19 12.61
C ILE A 123 -1.64 -15.12 13.96
N GLN A 124 -1.11 -13.95 14.30
CA GLN A 124 -0.40 -13.72 15.55
C GLN A 124 -1.22 -12.79 16.46
N THR A 125 -1.29 -13.13 17.75
CA THR A 125 -1.92 -12.29 18.78
C THR A 125 -0.85 -11.82 19.74
N TYR A 126 -0.82 -10.52 20.00
CA TYR A 126 0.12 -9.85 20.89
C TYR A 126 -0.62 -9.08 21.97
N CYS A 127 -0.03 -9.03 23.16
CA CYS A 127 -0.52 -8.20 24.26
C CYS A 127 0.52 -7.17 24.69
N PHE A 128 0.03 -6.01 25.12
CA PHE A 128 0.83 -4.97 25.75
C PHE A 128 -0.04 -4.20 26.74
N GLU A 129 0.27 -4.30 28.03
CA GLU A 129 -0.57 -3.75 29.11
C GLU A 129 -2.04 -4.20 28.98
N HIS A 130 -2.95 -3.28 28.67
CA HIS A 130 -4.39 -3.54 28.45
C HIS A 130 -4.78 -3.51 26.97
N SER A 131 -3.79 -3.55 26.08
CA SER A 131 -3.98 -3.55 24.63
C SER A 131 -3.72 -4.93 24.05
N GLU A 132 -4.51 -5.29 23.05
CA GLU A 132 -4.36 -6.52 22.26
C GLU A 132 -4.22 -6.16 20.78
N LEU A 133 -3.30 -6.83 20.09
CA LEU A 133 -3.12 -6.69 18.65
C LEU A 133 -3.18 -8.07 18.01
N VAL A 134 -4.07 -8.23 17.03
CA VAL A 134 -4.14 -9.41 16.18
C VAL A 134 -3.65 -9.02 14.79
N GLN A 135 -2.61 -9.69 14.31
CA GLN A 135 -2.04 -9.45 13.00
C GLN A 135 -2.06 -10.72 12.15
N GLU A 136 -2.65 -10.61 10.97
CA GLU A 136 -2.63 -11.64 9.95
C GLU A 136 -1.50 -11.32 8.96
N ILE A 137 -0.42 -12.10 9.01
CA ILE A 137 0.70 -12.01 8.07
C ILE A 137 0.42 -12.97 6.92
N ALA A 138 0.31 -12.49 5.69
CA ALA A 138 -0.15 -13.31 4.57
C ALA A 138 0.72 -13.22 3.33
N LEU A 139 0.86 -14.37 2.66
CA LEU A 139 1.40 -14.53 1.32
C LEU A 139 0.37 -15.20 0.42
N THR A 140 0.21 -14.65 -0.78
CA THR A 140 -0.66 -15.22 -1.80
C THR A 140 0.19 -15.78 -2.94
N ALA A 141 -0.17 -16.93 -3.51
CA ALA A 141 0.51 -17.52 -4.67
C ALA A 141 0.62 -16.51 -5.83
N GLY A 142 1.82 -16.39 -6.41
CA GLY A 142 2.16 -15.44 -7.46
C GLY A 142 2.39 -14.00 -7.00
N SER A 143 2.24 -13.70 -5.69
CA SER A 143 2.41 -12.34 -5.16
C SER A 143 3.75 -12.17 -4.42
N ARG A 144 4.40 -11.02 -4.61
CA ARG A 144 5.57 -10.59 -3.83
C ARG A 144 5.19 -9.75 -2.60
N ARG A 145 3.90 -9.45 -2.41
CA ARG A 145 3.43 -8.67 -1.27
C ARG A 145 3.30 -9.58 -0.04
N LEU A 146 4.10 -9.30 0.98
CA LEU A 146 3.90 -9.81 2.33
C LEU A 146 2.96 -8.85 3.05
N GLU A 147 1.70 -9.24 3.19
CA GLU A 147 0.63 -8.39 3.72
C GLU A 147 0.48 -8.56 5.23
N PHE A 148 0.22 -7.46 5.94
CA PHE A 148 -0.01 -7.40 7.38
C PHE A 148 -1.38 -6.76 7.64
N ASN A 149 -2.41 -7.59 7.84
CA ASN A 149 -3.74 -7.09 8.19
C ASN A 149 -3.87 -7.05 9.71
N THR A 150 -3.99 -5.85 10.28
CA THR A 150 -3.85 -5.65 11.72
C THR A 150 -5.16 -5.14 12.31
N ARG A 151 -5.61 -5.80 13.38
CA ARG A 151 -6.70 -5.34 14.25
C ARG A 151 -6.13 -5.06 15.64
N VAL A 152 -6.38 -3.89 16.19
CA VAL A 152 -5.80 -3.48 17.47
C VAL A 152 -6.90 -2.98 18.40
N HIS A 153 -7.04 -3.60 19.56
CA HIS A 153 -7.74 -3.05 20.70
C HIS A 153 -6.75 -2.20 21.50
N TRP A 154 -6.67 -0.90 21.21
CA TRP A 154 -5.64 -0.02 21.78
C TRP A 154 -6.14 0.75 22.99
N ARG A 155 -5.53 0.54 24.16
CA ARG A 155 -5.89 1.20 25.43
C ARG A 155 -4.69 1.84 26.14
N THR A 156 -3.49 1.67 25.58
CA THR A 156 -2.23 2.21 26.10
C THR A 156 -2.20 3.74 25.96
N ARG A 157 -1.76 4.44 27.01
CA ARG A 157 -1.65 5.91 27.10
C ARG A 157 -0.22 6.37 26.85
N GLU A 158 -0.05 7.62 26.41
CA GLU A 158 1.26 8.26 26.18
C GLU A 158 2.19 7.34 25.39
N ALA A 159 1.67 6.78 24.30
CA ALA A 159 2.34 5.69 23.60
C ALA A 159 2.26 5.84 22.09
N MET A 160 3.35 5.44 21.44
CA MET A 160 3.49 5.40 20.00
C MET A 160 3.89 3.98 19.57
N LEU A 161 2.95 3.28 18.92
CA LEU A 161 3.16 1.96 18.34
C LEU A 161 3.78 2.10 16.95
N ARG A 162 4.89 1.40 16.71
CA ARG A 162 5.61 1.39 15.44
C ARG A 162 5.99 -0.02 15.03
N THR A 163 6.24 -0.18 13.73
CA THR A 163 6.89 -1.38 13.19
C THR A 163 8.06 -0.96 12.30
N SER A 164 9.09 -1.80 12.24
CA SER A 164 10.32 -1.50 11.48
C SER A 164 10.81 -2.70 10.67
N PHE A 165 11.41 -2.39 9.54
CA PHE A 165 11.88 -3.32 8.53
C PHE A 165 13.33 -2.95 8.17
N PRO A 166 14.33 -3.52 8.87
CA PRO A 166 15.69 -3.48 8.39
C PRO A 166 15.80 -4.33 7.12
N VAL A 167 16.31 -3.72 6.05
CA VAL A 167 16.46 -4.34 4.74
C VAL A 167 17.92 -4.31 4.26
N ALA A 168 18.31 -5.29 3.46
CA ALA A 168 19.64 -5.41 2.85
C ALA A 168 19.76 -4.58 1.55
N VAL A 169 19.40 -3.30 1.66
CA VAL A 169 19.43 -2.30 0.58
C VAL A 169 20.19 -1.07 1.06
N HIS A 170 21.10 -0.58 0.21
CA HIS A 170 21.90 0.61 0.49
C HIS A 170 21.56 1.73 -0.51
N ALA A 171 20.97 2.82 -0.01
CA ALA A 171 20.70 4.02 -0.80
C ALA A 171 20.83 5.28 0.07
N GLU A 172 21.26 6.38 -0.55
CA GLU A 172 21.41 7.68 0.11
C GLU A 172 20.07 8.40 0.31
N ASP A 173 19.06 8.04 -0.48
CA ASP A 173 17.72 8.57 -0.43
C ASP A 173 16.66 7.46 -0.60
N ALA A 174 15.45 7.74 -0.17
CA ALA A 174 14.26 6.92 -0.35
C ALA A 174 13.16 7.75 -1.05
N ALA A 175 12.33 7.09 -1.87
CA ALA A 175 11.22 7.72 -2.55
C ALA A 175 9.92 7.59 -1.72
N PHE A 176 9.14 8.66 -1.66
CA PHE A 176 7.89 8.74 -0.89
C PHE A 176 6.75 9.17 -1.81
N ASP A 177 5.64 8.42 -1.78
CA ASP A 177 4.41 8.73 -2.52
C ASP A 177 3.84 10.09 -2.07
N ILE A 178 3.57 10.96 -3.04
CA ILE A 178 2.82 12.21 -2.85
C ILE A 178 1.69 12.30 -3.88
N GLN A 179 0.87 13.34 -3.81
CA GLN A 179 -0.13 13.58 -4.84
C GLN A 179 0.55 13.73 -6.22
N PHE A 180 0.14 12.89 -7.18
CA PHE A 180 0.58 12.94 -8.58
C PHE A 180 2.10 12.79 -8.80
N GLY A 181 2.81 12.09 -7.91
CA GLY A 181 4.24 11.87 -8.09
C GLY A 181 4.91 11.31 -6.85
N HIS A 182 6.22 11.54 -6.74
CA HIS A 182 7.00 11.14 -5.58
C HIS A 182 8.11 12.14 -5.27
N LEU A 183 8.56 12.17 -4.02
CA LEU A 183 9.71 12.95 -3.59
C LEU A 183 10.79 12.04 -3.03
N ARG A 184 12.05 12.35 -3.34
CA ARG A 184 13.21 11.68 -2.75
C ARG A 184 13.65 12.41 -1.49
N ARG A 185 13.91 11.67 -0.42
CA ARG A 185 14.38 12.22 0.86
C ARG A 185 15.57 11.44 1.40
N PRO A 186 16.57 12.11 1.99
CA PRO A 186 17.77 11.44 2.48
C PRO A 186 17.49 10.41 3.58
N THR A 187 18.22 9.30 3.53
CA THR A 187 18.23 8.25 4.56
C THR A 187 19.22 8.54 5.69
N HIS A 188 19.96 9.65 5.62
CA HIS A 188 20.93 10.09 6.63
C HIS A 188 20.47 11.35 7.38
N ARG A 189 21.30 11.80 8.33
CA ARG A 189 21.07 13.00 9.16
C ARG A 189 22.29 13.95 9.13
N ASN A 190 22.90 14.11 7.95
CA ASN A 190 24.16 14.85 7.79
C ASN A 190 24.00 16.37 7.96
N THR A 191 22.82 16.91 7.66
CA THR A 191 22.51 18.34 7.84
C THR A 191 21.34 18.54 8.81
N THR A 192 21.18 19.76 9.34
CA THR A 192 20.01 20.13 10.15
C THR A 192 18.69 19.98 9.38
N TRP A 193 18.72 20.20 8.06
CA TRP A 193 17.60 19.98 7.17
C TRP A 193 17.23 18.51 7.01
N ASP A 194 18.20 17.60 7.14
CA ASP A 194 17.97 16.15 7.09
C ASP A 194 17.46 15.64 8.43
N LEU A 195 17.99 16.19 9.53
CA LEU A 195 17.51 15.92 10.88
C LEU A 195 16.03 16.32 11.05
N ALA A 196 15.63 17.45 10.47
CA ALA A 196 14.22 17.89 10.48
C ALA A 196 13.28 17.00 9.65
N LYS A 197 13.81 16.16 8.75
CA LYS A 197 13.05 15.20 7.93
C LYS A 197 13.23 13.78 8.47
N ASP A 198 12.99 13.60 9.77
CA ASP A 198 13.15 12.29 10.41
C ASP A 198 11.93 11.39 10.15
N GLU A 199 10.75 11.90 10.48
CA GLU A 199 9.46 11.32 10.10
C GLU A 199 8.79 12.21 9.05
N VAL A 200 8.33 11.61 7.97
CA VAL A 200 7.80 12.33 6.82
C VAL A 200 6.53 11.65 6.31
N ALA A 201 5.70 12.47 5.67
CA ALA A 201 4.50 11.99 5.00
C ALA A 201 4.86 11.12 3.79
N GLY A 202 4.25 9.95 3.72
CA GLY A 202 4.15 9.11 2.53
C GLY A 202 2.71 8.65 2.40
N HIS A 203 2.12 8.72 1.21
CA HIS A 203 0.71 8.42 1.01
C HIS A 203 0.46 6.91 0.97
N LYS A 204 0.66 6.26 -0.18
CA LYS A 204 0.38 4.82 -0.34
C LYS A 204 1.60 3.94 -0.13
N TRP A 205 2.80 4.48 -0.34
CA TRP A 205 4.04 3.71 -0.31
C TRP A 205 5.26 4.58 -0.01
N VAL A 206 6.31 3.92 0.48
CA VAL A 206 7.68 4.41 0.50
C VAL A 206 8.59 3.34 -0.09
N ASP A 207 9.63 3.74 -0.81
CA ASP A 207 10.54 2.83 -1.49
C ASP A 207 12.00 3.14 -1.13
N LEU A 208 12.71 2.10 -0.72
CA LEU A 208 14.17 2.12 -0.59
C LEU A 208 14.74 1.15 -1.62
N SER A 209 15.38 1.69 -2.65
CA SER A 209 15.92 0.90 -3.75
C SER A 209 17.32 1.31 -4.17
N GLN A 210 18.09 0.30 -4.57
CA GLN A 210 19.34 0.43 -5.29
C GLN A 210 19.15 -0.12 -6.72
N ARG A 211 20.17 -0.03 -7.58
CA ARG A 211 20.04 -0.33 -9.02
C ARG A 211 19.47 -1.73 -9.32
N ASP A 212 19.84 -2.72 -8.52
CA ASP A 212 19.53 -4.13 -8.74
C ASP A 212 18.37 -4.65 -7.90
N TYR A 213 17.97 -3.95 -6.83
CA TYR A 213 16.99 -4.43 -5.87
C TYR A 213 16.38 -3.31 -5.03
N GLY A 214 15.12 -3.46 -4.67
CA GLY A 214 14.44 -2.54 -3.76
C GLY A 214 13.44 -3.23 -2.85
N VAL A 215 13.05 -2.50 -1.82
CA VAL A 215 11.99 -2.90 -0.90
C VAL A 215 11.10 -1.69 -0.66
N ALA A 216 9.83 -1.84 -1.04
CA ALA A 216 8.81 -0.86 -0.74
C ALA A 216 7.98 -1.30 0.47
N LEU A 217 7.51 -0.33 1.24
CA LEU A 217 6.48 -0.50 2.25
C LEU A 217 5.21 0.20 1.77
N LEU A 218 4.15 -0.57 1.56
CA LEU A 218 2.83 -0.10 1.14
C LEU A 218 1.92 0.02 2.36
N ASN A 219 0.97 0.96 2.36
CA ASN A 219 -0.01 1.11 3.43
C ASN A 219 -1.37 1.60 2.89
N ASP A 220 -2.42 1.45 3.71
CA ASP A 220 -3.80 1.90 3.40
C ASP A 220 -4.27 3.13 4.20
N SER A 221 -3.56 3.49 5.26
CA SER A 221 -4.04 4.46 6.25
C SER A 221 -2.96 5.13 7.10
N LYS A 222 -1.67 4.80 6.89
CA LYS A 222 -0.56 5.22 7.75
C LYS A 222 0.35 6.16 7.00
N TYR A 223 0.38 7.43 7.42
CA TYR A 223 1.10 8.47 6.68
C TYR A 223 2.48 8.80 7.26
N GLY A 224 2.76 8.46 8.52
CA GLY A 224 4.04 8.73 9.18
C GLY A 224 5.10 7.67 8.92
N HIS A 225 6.08 7.98 8.07
CA HIS A 225 7.15 7.06 7.69
C HIS A 225 8.52 7.62 8.09
N LYS A 226 9.43 6.73 8.50
CA LYS A 226 10.83 7.06 8.78
C LYS A 226 11.72 6.08 8.03
N VAL A 227 12.54 6.58 7.10
CA VAL A 227 13.56 5.76 6.43
C VAL A 227 14.93 6.30 6.77
N LYS A 228 15.70 5.54 7.56
CA LYS A 228 17.05 5.92 7.99
C LYS A 228 18.04 4.76 7.86
N GLY A 229 19.17 5.01 7.22
CA GLY A 229 20.06 3.97 6.74
C GLY A 229 19.30 2.98 5.87
N SER A 230 19.29 1.72 6.30
CA SER A 230 18.59 0.63 5.62
C SER A 230 17.34 0.16 6.36
N VAL A 231 16.76 1.01 7.22
CA VAL A 231 15.56 0.68 8.00
C VAL A 231 14.39 1.50 7.51
N ILE A 232 13.34 0.82 7.08
CA ILE A 232 12.03 1.39 6.76
C ILE A 232 11.14 1.22 7.99
N ASP A 233 10.65 2.31 8.56
CA ASP A 233 9.88 2.32 9.80
C ASP A 233 8.56 3.06 9.58
N LEU A 234 7.48 2.51 10.17
CA LEU A 234 6.12 2.99 10.02
C LEU A 234 5.50 3.26 11.38
N ASN A 235 4.94 4.46 11.52
CA ASN A 235 4.15 4.84 12.68
C ASN A 235 2.73 4.27 12.52
N LEU A 236 2.34 3.37 13.44
CA LEU A 236 1.06 2.68 13.38
C LEU A 236 -0.03 3.43 14.13
N LEU A 237 0.22 3.80 15.39
CA LEU A 237 -0.74 4.47 16.26
C LEU A 237 -0.01 5.37 17.25
N ARG A 238 -0.62 6.51 17.59
CA ARG A 238 -0.23 7.37 18.70
C ARG A 238 -1.44 7.58 19.61
N SER A 239 -1.28 7.32 20.91
CA SER A 239 -2.26 7.70 21.93
C SER A 239 -1.63 8.73 22.84
N VAL A 240 -1.92 9.99 22.54
CA VAL A 240 -1.37 11.17 23.23
C VAL A 240 -2.50 11.92 23.93
N PRO A 241 -2.20 12.80 24.90
CA PRO A 241 -3.20 13.71 25.44
C PRO A 241 -3.99 14.44 24.35
N TYR A 242 -5.31 14.52 24.52
CA TYR A 242 -6.21 15.12 23.55
C TYR A 242 -5.82 16.59 23.22
N PRO A 243 -5.87 17.02 21.95
CA PRO A 243 -5.55 18.40 21.59
C PRO A 243 -6.61 19.38 22.12
N GLY A 244 -6.21 20.22 23.07
CA GLY A 244 -7.04 21.26 23.68
C GLY A 244 -7.35 20.99 25.16
N TYR A 245 -7.33 22.04 25.97
CA TYR A 245 -7.62 21.98 27.40
C TYR A 245 -9.00 21.34 27.65
N ASN A 246 -9.03 20.09 28.10
CA ASN A 246 -10.11 19.63 28.95
C ASN A 246 -9.56 19.23 30.32
N THR A 247 -9.22 20.26 31.09
CA THR A 247 -8.91 20.17 32.53
C THR A 247 -10.04 19.57 33.37
N ALA A 248 -11.21 19.30 32.79
CA ALA A 248 -12.33 18.63 33.46
C ALA A 248 -12.31 17.10 33.32
N ILE A 249 -11.39 16.50 32.55
CA ILE A 249 -11.24 15.04 32.52
C ILE A 249 -10.31 14.59 33.66
N GLN A 250 -10.77 14.83 34.89
CA GLN A 250 -10.25 14.19 36.11
C GLN A 250 -11.08 12.95 36.44
N THR A 251 -11.44 12.16 35.43
CA THR A 251 -12.16 10.92 35.65
C THR A 251 -11.15 9.80 35.85
N SER A 252 -11.16 9.20 37.04
CA SER A 252 -10.50 7.91 37.25
C SER A 252 -11.21 6.86 36.40
N VAL A 253 -10.64 6.57 35.24
CA VAL A 253 -11.10 5.50 34.35
C VAL A 253 -10.39 4.20 34.73
N PRO A 254 -11.12 3.08 34.95
CA PRO A 254 -10.51 1.79 35.25
C PRO A 254 -9.46 1.40 34.20
N PRO A 255 -8.40 0.66 34.57
CA PRO A 255 -7.42 0.18 33.61
C PRO A 255 -8.07 -0.63 32.48
N GLY A 256 -7.63 -0.40 31.25
CA GLY A 256 -8.19 -1.02 30.04
C GLY A 256 -9.48 -0.41 29.50
N GLN A 257 -10.10 0.54 30.20
CA GLN A 257 -11.20 1.33 29.65
C GLN A 257 -10.66 2.57 28.91
N PRO A 258 -11.27 2.97 27.78
CA PRO A 258 -10.81 4.12 27.00
C PRO A 258 -10.92 5.40 27.82
N HIS A 259 -9.80 6.09 27.98
CA HIS A 259 -9.75 7.34 28.74
C HIS A 259 -10.00 8.55 27.81
N PRO A 260 -11.03 9.38 28.04
CA PRO A 260 -11.42 10.42 27.09
C PRO A 260 -10.41 11.58 26.99
N GLY A 261 -9.44 11.65 27.91
CA GLY A 261 -8.32 12.59 27.86
C GLY A 261 -7.18 12.19 26.91
N TYR A 262 -7.27 11.03 26.24
CA TYR A 262 -6.26 10.56 25.30
C TYR A 262 -6.88 10.22 23.94
N THR A 263 -6.14 10.49 22.87
CA THR A 263 -6.54 10.15 21.50
C THR A 263 -6.39 8.66 21.23
N ASP A 264 -7.13 8.16 20.25
CA ASP A 264 -6.95 6.83 19.63
C ASP A 264 -6.94 5.62 20.57
N GLN A 265 -7.48 5.75 21.79
CA GLN A 265 -7.88 4.60 22.60
C GLN A 265 -9.17 3.99 22.06
N ALA A 266 -9.04 3.24 20.98
CA ALA A 266 -10.14 2.69 20.22
C ALA A 266 -9.75 1.34 19.61
N ASP A 267 -10.70 0.76 18.87
CA ASP A 267 -10.44 -0.43 18.07
C ASP A 267 -10.07 0.04 16.66
N HIS A 268 -8.91 -0.39 16.19
CA HIS A 268 -8.34 0.04 14.91
C HIS A 268 -8.23 -1.13 13.95
N ILE A 269 -8.45 -0.87 12.67
CA ILE A 269 -8.17 -1.80 11.57
C ILE A 269 -7.33 -1.06 10.55
N PHE A 270 -6.19 -1.63 10.19
CA PHE A 270 -5.30 -1.07 9.18
C PHE A 270 -4.41 -2.15 8.58
N SER A 271 -3.91 -1.86 7.39
CA SER A 271 -3.11 -2.80 6.62
C SER A 271 -1.87 -2.14 6.04
N TYR A 272 -0.78 -2.90 6.00
CA TYR A 272 0.44 -2.54 5.27
C TYR A 272 1.03 -3.78 4.63
N ALA A 273 1.95 -3.60 3.69
CA ALA A 273 2.61 -4.71 3.02
C ALA A 273 4.08 -4.38 2.73
N LEU A 274 4.96 -5.35 2.98
CA LEU A 274 6.34 -5.28 2.51
C LEU A 274 6.41 -5.88 1.11
N TYR A 275 7.04 -5.17 0.18
CA TYR A 275 7.10 -5.53 -1.23
C TYR A 275 8.55 -5.48 -1.73
N PRO A 276 9.30 -6.59 -1.63
CA PRO A 276 10.60 -6.74 -2.26
C PRO A 276 10.46 -6.86 -3.79
N HIS A 277 11.30 -6.16 -4.54
CA HIS A 277 11.19 -6.07 -5.98
C HIS A 277 12.55 -5.96 -6.70
N PRO A 278 12.63 -6.34 -7.99
CA PRO A 278 13.83 -6.13 -8.79
C PRO A 278 14.05 -4.64 -9.06
N GLY A 279 15.32 -4.25 -9.15
CA GLY A 279 15.73 -2.93 -9.58
C GLY A 279 15.21 -1.79 -8.71
N ASP A 280 14.96 -0.66 -9.35
CA ASP A 280 14.43 0.56 -8.73
C ASP A 280 12.90 0.59 -8.66
N LEU A 281 12.36 1.65 -8.07
CA LEU A 281 10.92 1.95 -7.99
C LEU A 281 10.13 1.67 -9.28
N MET A 282 10.72 2.01 -10.43
CA MET A 282 10.08 1.87 -11.75
C MET A 282 10.09 0.42 -12.21
N THR A 283 11.27 -0.21 -12.17
CA THR A 283 11.45 -1.62 -12.53
C THR A 283 10.60 -2.53 -11.64
N GLY A 284 10.52 -2.20 -10.36
CA GLY A 284 9.74 -2.89 -9.35
C GLY A 284 8.23 -2.65 -9.43
N LYS A 285 7.79 -1.66 -10.23
CA LYS A 285 6.38 -1.27 -10.36
C LYS A 285 5.75 -0.89 -9.02
N VAL A 286 6.48 -0.17 -8.16
CA VAL A 286 6.01 0.17 -6.80
C VAL A 286 4.74 1.01 -6.82
N VAL A 287 4.66 1.99 -7.73
CA VAL A 287 3.44 2.80 -7.93
C VAL A 287 2.25 1.89 -8.22
N GLN A 288 2.44 0.92 -9.14
CA GLN A 288 1.43 -0.07 -9.47
C GLN A 288 0.97 -0.84 -8.23
N ALA A 289 1.93 -1.42 -7.49
CA ALA A 289 1.65 -2.20 -6.28
C ALA A 289 0.93 -1.39 -5.20
N GLY A 290 1.28 -0.12 -5.02
CA GLY A 290 0.61 0.80 -4.09
C GLY A 290 -0.86 1.04 -4.44
N TYR A 291 -1.19 1.25 -5.72
CA TYR A 291 -2.59 1.37 -6.15
C TYR A 291 -3.34 0.04 -6.03
N GLU A 292 -2.71 -1.09 -6.38
CA GLU A 292 -3.35 -2.40 -6.28
C GLU A 292 -3.72 -2.76 -4.85
N PHE A 293 -2.83 -2.45 -3.90
CA PHE A 293 -3.07 -2.64 -2.48
C PHE A 293 -4.24 -1.80 -1.95
N ASN A 294 -4.38 -0.56 -2.43
CA ASN A 294 -5.39 0.38 -1.97
C ASN A 294 -6.74 0.27 -2.71
N ILE A 295 -6.77 -0.35 -3.89
CA ILE A 295 -7.95 -0.42 -4.75
C ILE A 295 -8.14 -1.88 -5.20
N PRO A 296 -8.69 -2.77 -4.35
CA PRO A 296 -8.89 -4.18 -4.70
C PRO A 296 -9.95 -4.34 -5.79
N LEU A 297 -9.93 -5.47 -6.50
CA LEU A 297 -11.03 -5.84 -7.40
C LEU A 297 -12.35 -5.96 -6.63
N ARG A 298 -13.44 -5.54 -7.28
CA ARG A 298 -14.80 -5.68 -6.74
C ARG A 298 -15.51 -6.82 -7.46
N GLN A 299 -16.00 -7.78 -6.70
CA GLN A 299 -16.80 -8.88 -7.22
C GLN A 299 -18.28 -8.56 -7.07
N VAL A 300 -19.05 -8.79 -8.14
CA VAL A 300 -20.51 -8.67 -8.15
C VAL A 300 -21.09 -9.96 -8.70
N THR A 301 -21.99 -10.60 -7.94
CA THR A 301 -22.68 -11.80 -8.41
C THR A 301 -23.85 -11.39 -9.31
N ILE A 302 -23.92 -11.98 -10.50
CA ILE A 302 -25.01 -11.78 -11.45
C ILE A 302 -25.62 -13.12 -11.84
N GLN A 303 -26.88 -13.11 -12.25
CA GLN A 303 -27.51 -14.29 -12.85
C GLN A 303 -27.19 -14.36 -14.35
N PRO A 304 -26.96 -15.54 -14.93
CA PRO A 304 -26.78 -15.67 -16.37
C PRO A 304 -27.97 -15.09 -17.13
N HIS A 305 -27.71 -14.17 -18.07
CA HIS A 305 -28.73 -13.58 -18.91
C HIS A 305 -28.14 -13.15 -20.28
N PRO A 306 -28.96 -13.07 -21.34
CA PRO A 306 -28.55 -12.43 -22.58
C PRO A 306 -28.12 -10.97 -22.33
N GLY A 307 -27.09 -10.50 -23.02
CA GLY A 307 -26.59 -9.14 -22.89
C GLY A 307 -25.93 -8.64 -24.17
N TYR A 308 -25.97 -7.33 -24.39
CA TYR A 308 -25.34 -6.68 -25.54
C TYR A 308 -23.86 -6.35 -25.32
N ARG A 309 -23.37 -6.53 -24.09
CA ARG A 309 -21.99 -6.25 -23.70
C ARG A 309 -21.16 -7.54 -23.71
N PRO A 310 -19.88 -7.49 -24.13
CA PRO A 310 -19.01 -8.65 -24.08
C PRO A 310 -18.77 -9.10 -22.63
N ALA A 311 -18.37 -10.36 -22.44
CA ALA A 311 -18.02 -10.88 -21.11
C ALA A 311 -16.78 -10.19 -20.49
N GLN A 312 -15.94 -9.58 -21.31
CA GLN A 312 -14.75 -8.84 -20.89
C GLN A 312 -14.63 -7.56 -21.71
N ALA A 313 -14.37 -6.43 -21.06
CA ALA A 313 -14.06 -5.17 -21.73
C ALA A 313 -13.23 -4.23 -20.86
N ALA A 314 -12.36 -3.45 -21.51
CA ALA A 314 -11.72 -2.27 -20.92
C ALA A 314 -12.53 -1.02 -21.28
N LEU A 315 -12.69 -0.09 -20.34
CA LEU A 315 -13.28 1.22 -20.66
C LEU A 315 -12.34 2.03 -21.58
N PHE A 316 -11.04 1.96 -21.30
CA PHE A 316 -9.96 2.49 -22.12
C PHE A 316 -8.63 1.87 -21.68
N THR A 317 -7.59 1.97 -22.51
CA THR A 317 -6.24 1.48 -22.21
C THR A 317 -5.18 2.56 -22.43
N LEU A 318 -4.09 2.48 -21.68
CA LEU A 318 -2.85 3.25 -21.90
C LEU A 318 -1.72 2.28 -22.24
N ASP A 319 -0.81 2.70 -23.12
CA ASP A 319 0.36 1.93 -23.54
C ASP A 319 1.64 2.25 -22.76
N GLN A 320 1.60 3.30 -21.92
CA GLN A 320 2.74 3.70 -21.09
C GLN A 320 2.50 3.34 -19.61
N PRO A 321 3.36 2.51 -19.00
CA PRO A 321 3.18 2.03 -17.62
C PRO A 321 3.38 3.14 -16.57
N ASN A 322 4.14 4.18 -16.89
CA ASN A 322 4.38 5.32 -16.02
C ASN A 322 3.26 6.39 -16.08
N ILE A 323 2.26 6.24 -16.97
CA ILE A 323 1.09 7.11 -17.00
C ILE A 323 -0.05 6.50 -16.19
N ILE A 324 -0.37 7.13 -15.07
CA ILE A 324 -1.32 6.64 -14.08
C ILE A 324 -2.63 7.39 -14.23
N VAL A 325 -3.74 6.65 -14.31
CA VAL A 325 -5.09 7.19 -14.29
C VAL A 325 -5.48 7.40 -12.83
N GLU A 326 -5.59 8.65 -12.41
CA GLU A 326 -5.97 9.01 -11.05
C GLU A 326 -7.48 9.10 -10.89
N ALA A 327 -8.19 9.64 -11.89
CA ALA A 327 -9.62 9.83 -11.79
C ALA A 327 -10.33 9.56 -13.11
N VAL A 328 -11.49 8.91 -13.00
CA VAL A 328 -12.50 8.82 -14.06
C VAL A 328 -13.81 9.24 -13.44
N LYS A 329 -14.40 10.30 -13.98
CA LYS A 329 -15.71 10.78 -13.52
C LYS A 329 -16.54 11.32 -14.67
N LYS A 330 -17.80 11.59 -14.39
CA LYS A 330 -18.65 12.41 -15.27
C LYS A 330 -18.27 13.88 -15.13
N ALA A 331 -18.28 14.65 -16.21
CA ALA A 331 -18.12 16.11 -16.15
C ALA A 331 -19.22 16.76 -15.32
N GLU A 332 -18.94 17.92 -14.72
CA GLU A 332 -19.96 18.64 -13.92
C GLU A 332 -21.08 19.22 -14.79
N ASP A 333 -20.71 19.82 -15.92
CA ASP A 333 -21.63 20.62 -16.75
C ASP A 333 -22.33 19.84 -17.86
N ASP A 334 -21.90 18.60 -18.16
CA ASP A 334 -22.47 17.81 -19.25
C ASP A 334 -22.32 16.28 -19.04
N GLN A 335 -22.61 15.50 -20.09
CA GLN A 335 -22.55 14.04 -20.07
C GLN A 335 -21.18 13.49 -20.48
N ALA A 336 -20.17 14.34 -20.69
CA ALA A 336 -18.83 13.89 -21.03
C ALA A 336 -18.17 13.14 -19.87
N MET A 337 -17.17 12.35 -20.20
CA MET A 337 -16.30 11.69 -19.24
C MET A 337 -15.01 12.50 -19.06
N ILE A 338 -14.62 12.72 -17.81
CA ILE A 338 -13.35 13.31 -17.42
C ILE A 338 -12.40 12.18 -17.04
N ILE A 339 -11.22 12.15 -17.66
CA ILE A 339 -10.13 11.24 -17.33
C ILE A 339 -8.92 12.08 -16.94
N ARG A 340 -8.47 11.94 -15.69
CA ARG A 340 -7.26 12.59 -15.17
C ARG A 340 -6.14 11.58 -15.08
N MET A 341 -5.00 11.92 -15.65
CA MET A 341 -3.80 11.11 -15.68
C MET A 341 -2.59 11.92 -15.22
N TYR A 342 -1.56 11.25 -14.74
CA TYR A 342 -0.28 11.88 -14.45
C TYR A 342 0.90 10.98 -14.79
N GLU A 343 2.04 11.61 -15.05
CA GLU A 343 3.33 10.96 -15.24
C GLU A 343 3.96 10.67 -13.87
N SER A 344 4.31 9.42 -13.58
CA SER A 344 4.69 8.98 -12.23
C SER A 344 6.19 8.75 -12.02
N SER A 345 6.99 8.82 -13.07
CA SER A 345 8.38 8.34 -13.12
C SER A 345 9.45 9.43 -13.25
N HIS A 346 9.06 10.70 -13.29
CA HIS A 346 9.93 11.83 -13.57
C HIS A 346 10.59 11.72 -14.96
N ALA A 347 9.79 11.34 -15.97
CA ALA A 347 10.25 11.15 -17.35
C ALA A 347 9.27 11.72 -18.36
N SER A 348 9.75 12.12 -19.54
CA SER A 348 8.86 12.45 -20.66
C SER A 348 8.28 11.19 -21.29
N ALA A 349 6.99 11.20 -21.65
CA ALA A 349 6.34 10.04 -22.27
C ALA A 349 5.30 10.46 -23.31
N ALA A 350 5.23 9.73 -24.41
CA ALA A 350 4.11 9.83 -25.36
C ALA A 350 3.18 8.63 -25.12
N ALA A 351 1.98 8.90 -24.60
CA ALA A 351 1.01 7.88 -24.24
C ALA A 351 -0.20 7.89 -25.17
N LYS A 352 -0.55 6.72 -25.69
CA LYS A 352 -1.77 6.48 -26.46
C LYS A 352 -2.90 6.09 -25.50
N LEU A 353 -3.91 6.94 -25.40
CA LEU A 353 -5.17 6.62 -24.75
C LEU A 353 -6.13 6.04 -25.79
N GLN A 354 -6.39 4.74 -25.71
CA GLN A 354 -7.29 4.01 -26.61
C GLN A 354 -8.64 3.79 -25.92
N PHE A 355 -9.74 4.21 -26.54
CA PHE A 355 -11.08 4.06 -25.97
C PHE A 355 -11.72 2.72 -26.36
N GLY A 356 -12.39 2.09 -25.39
CA GLY A 356 -13.17 0.84 -25.59
C GLY A 356 -14.61 1.07 -26.05
N PHE A 357 -14.99 2.31 -26.32
CA PHE A 357 -16.29 2.75 -26.81
C PHE A 357 -16.11 3.83 -27.89
N PRO A 358 -17.07 4.02 -28.81
CA PRO A 358 -16.97 5.06 -29.83
C PRO A 358 -16.83 6.46 -29.21
N VAL A 359 -15.88 7.26 -29.70
CA VAL A 359 -15.64 8.63 -29.23
C VAL A 359 -15.83 9.62 -30.38
N THR A 360 -16.62 10.66 -30.12
CA THR A 360 -16.91 11.73 -31.07
C THR A 360 -15.95 12.92 -30.95
N SER A 361 -15.56 13.28 -29.72
CA SER A 361 -14.56 14.32 -29.49
C SER A 361 -13.78 14.11 -28.19
N VAL A 362 -12.55 14.62 -28.18
CA VAL A 362 -11.70 14.68 -26.99
C VAL A 362 -11.07 16.05 -26.90
N GLU A 363 -11.08 16.63 -25.70
CA GLU A 363 -10.52 17.93 -25.39
C GLU A 363 -9.52 17.77 -24.23
N GLU A 364 -8.35 18.39 -24.33
CA GLU A 364 -7.48 18.58 -23.17
C GLU A 364 -8.02 19.76 -22.35
N THR A 365 -8.15 19.56 -21.04
CA THR A 365 -8.67 20.56 -20.11
C THR A 365 -7.71 20.77 -18.96
N ASN A 366 -7.87 21.90 -18.26
CA ASN A 366 -7.22 22.07 -16.97
C ASN A 366 -7.94 21.25 -15.87
N LEU A 367 -7.47 21.36 -14.62
CA LEU A 367 -8.06 20.65 -13.47
C LEU A 367 -9.51 21.05 -13.17
N MET A 368 -9.94 22.22 -13.63
CA MET A 368 -11.30 22.76 -13.50
C MET A 368 -12.18 22.43 -14.72
N GLU A 369 -11.76 21.46 -15.55
CA GLU A 369 -12.49 21.02 -16.76
C GLU A 369 -12.64 22.10 -17.85
N ALA A 370 -11.93 23.24 -17.72
CA ALA A 370 -11.93 24.28 -18.73
C ALA A 370 -11.04 23.90 -19.91
N LEU A 371 -11.55 24.11 -21.12
CA LEU A 371 -10.89 23.77 -22.39
C LEU A 371 -9.51 24.44 -22.51
N ILE A 372 -8.49 23.64 -22.79
CA ILE A 372 -7.17 24.11 -23.23
C ILE A 372 -7.07 24.01 -24.74
N LYS A 373 -7.30 22.81 -25.30
CA LYS A 373 -7.26 22.58 -26.75
C LYS A 373 -8.02 21.31 -27.14
N PRO A 374 -8.58 21.24 -28.36
CA PRO A 374 -9.08 19.97 -28.89
C PRO A 374 -7.93 19.01 -29.18
N LEU A 375 -8.19 17.71 -29.01
CA LEU A 375 -7.25 16.63 -29.35
C LEU A 375 -7.75 15.88 -30.58
N ARG A 376 -6.81 15.55 -31.48
CA ARG A 376 -7.12 14.81 -32.69
C ARG A 376 -7.40 13.35 -32.34
N VAL A 377 -8.66 12.93 -32.52
CA VAL A 377 -9.04 11.52 -32.43
C VAL A 377 -8.67 10.82 -33.74
N LYS A 378 -7.92 9.73 -33.65
CA LYS A 378 -7.60 8.85 -34.77
C LYS A 378 -7.68 7.40 -34.28
N ASP A 379 -8.34 6.53 -35.04
CA ASP A 379 -8.49 5.12 -34.70
C ASP A 379 -9.06 4.90 -33.28
N ASN A 380 -10.05 5.73 -32.92
CA ASN A 380 -10.70 5.77 -31.60
C ASN A 380 -9.72 5.95 -30.42
N ALA A 381 -8.66 6.73 -30.64
CA ALA A 381 -7.62 7.02 -29.67
C ALA A 381 -7.10 8.46 -29.78
N VAL A 382 -6.41 8.91 -28.73
CA VAL A 382 -5.62 10.15 -28.72
C VAL A 382 -4.21 9.88 -28.22
N VAL A 383 -3.23 10.66 -28.68
CA VAL A 383 -1.85 10.64 -28.18
C VAL A 383 -1.62 11.88 -27.33
N LEU A 384 -1.09 11.68 -26.13
CA LEU A 384 -0.79 12.70 -25.14
C LEU A 384 0.72 12.67 -24.84
N ASN A 385 1.38 13.82 -24.94
CA ASN A 385 2.78 13.96 -24.56
C ASN A 385 2.87 14.54 -23.16
N PHE A 386 3.50 13.82 -22.24
CA PHE A 386 3.71 14.21 -20.86
C PHE A 386 5.14 14.71 -20.64
N GLU A 387 5.26 15.79 -19.89
CA GLU A 387 6.50 16.19 -19.21
C GLU A 387 6.65 15.44 -17.86
N PRO A 388 7.86 15.41 -17.26
CA PRO A 388 8.07 14.79 -15.96
C PRO A 388 7.08 15.29 -14.90
N PHE A 389 6.36 14.38 -14.25
CA PHE A 389 5.28 14.67 -13.27
C PHE A 389 4.11 15.52 -13.79
N GLU A 390 3.92 15.63 -15.10
CA GLU A 390 2.81 16.41 -15.65
C GLU A 390 1.46 15.72 -15.36
N ILE A 391 0.47 16.53 -14.98
CA ILE A 391 -0.93 16.11 -14.84
C ILE A 391 -1.69 16.56 -16.08
N LYS A 392 -2.35 15.62 -16.76
CA LYS A 392 -3.27 15.92 -17.86
C LYS A 392 -4.69 15.49 -17.54
N THR A 393 -5.64 16.34 -17.92
CA THR A 393 -7.06 16.02 -17.85
C THR A 393 -7.63 16.06 -19.26
N VAL A 394 -8.38 15.02 -19.65
CA VAL A 394 -9.10 14.99 -20.91
C VAL A 394 -10.59 14.84 -20.68
N LYS A 395 -11.39 15.59 -21.45
CA LYS A 395 -12.84 15.50 -21.52
C LYS A 395 -13.23 14.76 -22.81
N VAL A 396 -13.98 13.68 -22.67
CA VAL A 396 -14.30 12.71 -23.73
C VAL A 396 -15.80 12.65 -23.94
N LYS A 397 -16.24 12.85 -25.18
CA LYS A 397 -17.65 12.72 -25.60
C LYS A 397 -17.81 11.48 -26.48
N GLY A 398 -18.82 10.66 -26.18
CA GLY A 398 -19.14 9.40 -26.87
C GLY A 398 -20.46 9.45 -27.61
#